data_AF-A0A5C1AM00-F1
#
_entry.id   AF-A0A5C1AM00-F1
#
_cell.length_a   1.000
_cell.length_b   1.000
_cell.length_c   1.000
_cell.angle_alpha   90.00
_cell.angle_beta   90.00
_cell.angle_gamma   90.00
#
_symmetry.space_group_name_H-M   'P 1'
#
loop_
_entity.id
_entity.type
_entity.pdbx_description
1 polymer ?
#
loop_
_entity_poly.entity_id
_entity_poly.type
_entity_poly.pdbx_seq_one_letter_code
_entity_poly.pdbx_strand_id
1 'polypeptide(L)'
;MSQLSENAIAHLDAAQAQELVRVMELQAFWENLRETVGQKDLPTSHLKDRQKSYEAYRSRLAAYTTKYRTFPLPELTQNSPKWVAQWFRVVKAILQRTNQVAGNELPVHLMLKAHRLADRIAVRLKKSPLEAFTPPTTWEAAVLQLDALIVGSGEQVQQQPSPVEATQPDATVRTAA
;
A
#
# COMPACT_ATOMS: atom_id res chain seq x y z
N MET A 1 -5.64 2.03 -16.91
CA MET A 1 -4.71 1.36 -15.98
C MET A 1 -5.51 0.82 -14.83
N SER A 2 -5.50 -0.50 -14.62
CA SER A 2 -6.33 -1.17 -13.63
C SER A 2 -5.87 -0.80 -12.22
N GLN A 3 -6.70 -0.07 -11.50
CA GLN A 3 -6.47 0.27 -10.11
C GLN A 3 -6.54 -1.00 -9.27
N LEU A 4 -5.51 -1.24 -8.49
CA LEU A 4 -5.48 -2.35 -7.55
C LEU A 4 -6.47 -2.03 -6.42
N SER A 5 -7.61 -2.72 -6.43
CA SER A 5 -8.64 -2.59 -5.42
C SER A 5 -8.41 -3.58 -4.29
N GLU A 6 -8.89 -3.27 -3.09
CA GLU A 6 -8.88 -4.19 -1.95
C GLU A 6 -9.55 -5.54 -2.28
N ASN A 7 -10.52 -5.53 -3.18
CA ASN A 7 -11.19 -6.74 -3.66
C ASN A 7 -10.26 -7.64 -4.49
N ALA A 8 -9.37 -7.07 -5.32
CA ALA A 8 -8.37 -7.85 -6.04
C ALA A 8 -7.38 -8.54 -5.09
N ILE A 9 -7.09 -7.92 -3.94
CA ILE A 9 -6.22 -8.48 -2.90
C ILE A 9 -6.91 -9.64 -2.17
N ALA A 10 -8.23 -9.60 -2.03
CA ALA A 10 -8.98 -10.66 -1.37
C ALA A 10 -8.85 -12.03 -2.06
N HIS A 11 -8.52 -12.02 -3.36
CA HIS A 11 -8.31 -13.22 -4.17
C HIS A 11 -6.85 -13.67 -4.26
N LEU A 12 -5.91 -12.96 -3.63
CA LEU A 12 -4.52 -13.40 -3.56
C LEU A 12 -4.40 -14.62 -2.65
N ASP A 13 -3.73 -15.65 -3.15
CA ASP A 13 -3.24 -16.72 -2.27
C ASP A 13 -2.11 -16.19 -1.37
N ALA A 14 -1.87 -16.87 -0.26
CA ALA A 14 -0.92 -16.42 0.76
C ALA A 14 0.54 -16.38 0.24
N ALA A 15 0.91 -17.30 -0.66
CA ALA A 15 2.25 -17.34 -1.24
C ALA A 15 2.47 -16.20 -2.25
N GLN A 16 1.44 -15.86 -3.03
CA GLN A 16 1.44 -14.71 -3.91
C GLN A 16 1.51 -13.41 -3.11
N ALA A 17 0.73 -13.28 -2.04
CA ALA A 17 0.78 -12.11 -1.15
C ALA A 17 2.17 -11.93 -0.52
N GLN A 18 2.78 -13.01 -0.02
CA GLN A 18 4.14 -12.99 0.53
C GLN A 18 5.19 -12.55 -0.52
N GLU A 19 5.13 -13.11 -1.72
CA GLU A 19 6.03 -12.72 -2.80
C GLU A 19 5.82 -11.25 -3.21
N LEU A 20 4.57 -10.78 -3.20
CA LEU A 20 4.25 -9.38 -3.46
C LEU A 20 4.83 -8.45 -2.39
N VAL A 21 4.71 -8.79 -1.10
CA VAL A 21 5.34 -8.01 -0.01
C VAL A 21 6.85 -7.93 -0.23
N ARG A 22 7.50 -9.03 -0.60
CA ARG A 22 8.95 -9.05 -0.85
C ARG A 22 9.34 -8.13 -2.02
N VAL A 23 8.55 -8.11 -3.10
CA VAL A 23 8.79 -7.17 -4.21
C VAL A 23 8.62 -5.72 -3.73
N MET A 24 7.56 -5.44 -2.97
CA MET A 24 7.28 -4.10 -2.44
C MET A 24 8.35 -3.63 -1.43
N GLU A 25 8.87 -4.54 -0.61
CA GLU A 25 9.96 -4.28 0.34
C GLU A 25 11.25 -3.91 -0.38
N LEU A 26 11.64 -4.67 -1.41
CA LEU A 26 12.82 -4.36 -2.23
C LEU A 26 12.67 -3.03 -2.97
N GLN A 27 11.48 -2.76 -3.50
CA GLN A 27 11.17 -1.47 -4.12
C GLN A 27 11.30 -0.34 -3.10
N ALA A 28 10.74 -0.51 -1.91
CA ALA A 28 10.80 0.48 -0.85
C ALA A 28 12.23 0.71 -0.37
N PHE A 29 13.03 -0.34 -0.24
CA PHE A 29 14.45 -0.24 0.09
C PHE A 29 15.22 0.61 -0.95
N TRP A 30 15.06 0.30 -2.23
CA TRP A 30 15.68 1.07 -3.31
C TRP A 30 15.24 2.54 -3.31
N GLU A 31 13.94 2.81 -3.14
CA GLU A 31 13.42 4.19 -3.07
C GLU A 31 13.91 4.94 -1.83
N ASN A 32 13.98 4.26 -0.68
CA ASN A 32 14.47 4.86 0.55
C ASN A 32 15.93 5.29 0.42
N LEU A 33 16.77 4.49 -0.26
CA LEU A 33 18.15 4.85 -0.60
C LEU A 33 18.24 6.07 -1.51
N ARG A 34 17.25 6.32 -2.37
CA ARG A 34 17.20 7.51 -3.25
C ARG A 34 16.90 8.79 -2.49
N GLU A 35 15.93 8.73 -1.58
CA GLU A 35 15.47 9.90 -0.82
C GLU A 35 16.49 10.38 0.23
N THR A 36 17.42 9.52 0.67
CA THR A 36 18.54 9.89 1.55
C THR A 36 19.59 10.78 0.85
N VAL A 37 19.54 10.87 -0.49
CA VAL A 37 20.51 11.61 -1.31
C VAL A 37 20.12 13.09 -1.43
N GLY A 38 20.23 13.81 -0.30
CA GLY A 38 20.25 15.27 -0.29
C GLY A 38 21.68 15.86 -0.28
N GLN A 39 22.70 15.00 -0.21
CA GLN A 39 24.11 15.41 -0.05
C GLN A 39 24.82 15.42 -1.41
N LYS A 40 25.47 16.55 -1.72
CA LYS A 40 26.13 16.81 -3.02
C LYS A 40 27.35 15.93 -3.31
N ASP A 41 27.88 15.22 -2.31
CA ASP A 41 29.09 14.40 -2.43
C ASP A 41 28.84 12.97 -1.93
N LEU A 42 28.18 12.15 -2.74
CA LEU A 42 27.99 10.74 -2.42
C LEU A 42 29.27 9.92 -2.70
N PRO A 43 29.72 9.10 -1.74
CA PRO A 43 30.75 8.11 -2.01
C PRO A 43 30.31 7.09 -3.06
N THR A 44 31.25 6.58 -3.86
CA THR A 44 30.99 5.54 -4.89
C THR A 44 30.32 4.27 -4.33
N SER A 45 30.51 3.97 -3.04
CA SER A 45 29.83 2.85 -2.36
C SER A 45 28.30 3.02 -2.36
N HIS A 46 27.78 4.22 -2.13
CA HIS A 46 26.34 4.48 -2.16
C HIS A 46 25.72 4.25 -3.54
N LEU A 47 26.43 4.59 -4.61
CA LEU A 47 25.98 4.32 -5.98
C LEU A 47 25.91 2.82 -6.25
N LYS A 48 26.89 2.05 -5.75
CA LYS A 48 26.90 0.59 -5.84
C LYS A 48 25.74 -0.04 -5.09
N ASP A 49 25.45 0.43 -3.87
CA ASP A 49 24.33 -0.10 -3.06
C ASP A 49 22.97 0.22 -3.70
N ARG A 50 22.83 1.40 -4.29
CA ARG A 50 21.64 1.79 -5.05
C ARG A 50 21.46 0.94 -6.31
N GLN A 51 22.54 0.66 -7.05
CA GLN A 51 22.48 -0.20 -8.22
C GLN A 51 22.09 -1.63 -7.83
N LYS A 52 22.74 -2.18 -6.80
CA LYS A 52 22.48 -3.52 -6.28
C LYS A 52 21.03 -3.69 -5.81
N SER A 53 20.50 -2.74 -5.07
CA SER A 53 19.09 -2.76 -4.62
C SER A 53 18.11 -2.65 -5.78
N TYR A 54 18.43 -1.84 -6.79
CA TYR A 54 17.62 -1.75 -8.01
C TYR A 54 17.59 -3.07 -8.79
N GLU A 55 18.74 -3.72 -8.97
CA GLU A 55 18.84 -5.02 -9.64
C GLU A 55 18.08 -6.11 -8.90
N ALA A 56 18.19 -6.14 -7.56
CA ALA A 56 17.43 -7.07 -6.72
C ALA A 56 15.92 -6.88 -6.90
N TYR A 57 15.44 -5.63 -6.84
CA TYR A 57 14.04 -5.29 -7.09
C TYR A 57 13.59 -5.74 -8.50
N ARG A 58 14.35 -5.38 -9.54
CA ARG A 58 14.00 -5.71 -10.94
C ARG A 58 13.97 -7.20 -11.20
N SER A 59 14.94 -7.94 -10.68
CA SER A 59 14.99 -9.40 -10.79
C SER A 59 13.79 -10.06 -10.11
N ARG A 60 13.49 -9.63 -8.87
CA ARG A 60 12.35 -10.17 -8.11
C ARG A 60 11.01 -9.83 -8.76
N LEU A 61 10.87 -8.61 -9.26
CA LEU A 61 9.70 -8.18 -10.02
C LEU A 61 9.49 -9.04 -11.27
N ALA A 62 10.54 -9.29 -12.05
CA ALA A 62 10.46 -10.14 -13.24
C ALA A 62 10.06 -11.59 -12.89
N ALA A 63 10.59 -12.13 -11.79
CA ALA A 63 10.21 -13.45 -11.30
C ALA A 63 8.73 -13.49 -10.87
N TYR A 64 8.28 -12.46 -10.14
CA TYR A 64 6.89 -12.32 -9.72
C TYR A 64 5.93 -12.24 -10.91
N THR A 65 6.20 -11.37 -11.89
CA THR A 65 5.34 -11.19 -13.06
C THR A 65 5.34 -12.41 -13.97
N THR A 66 6.47 -13.10 -14.08
CA THR A 66 6.55 -14.38 -14.81
C THR A 66 5.65 -15.44 -14.18
N LYS A 67 5.67 -15.52 -12.84
CA LYS A 67 4.94 -16.53 -12.07
C LYS A 67 3.44 -16.22 -11.92
N TYR A 68 3.10 -14.95 -11.70
CA TYR A 68 1.75 -14.52 -11.28
C TYR A 68 1.10 -13.53 -12.25
N ARG A 69 1.52 -13.54 -13.53
CA ARG A 69 1.12 -12.79 -14.77
C ARG A 69 -0.03 -11.74 -14.75
N THR A 70 -0.97 -11.79 -13.82
CA THR A 70 -2.23 -11.07 -13.75
C THR A 70 -2.32 -9.99 -12.67
N PHE A 71 -1.37 -9.87 -11.73
CA PHE A 71 -1.50 -8.89 -10.64
C PHE A 71 -0.62 -7.64 -10.87
N PRO A 72 -1.22 -6.47 -11.20
CA PRO A 72 -0.46 -5.23 -11.33
C PRO A 72 0.11 -4.84 -9.95
N LEU A 73 1.34 -4.30 -9.90
CA LEU A 73 1.81 -3.74 -8.63
C LEU A 73 1.04 -2.46 -8.30
N PRO A 74 0.83 -2.16 -7.00
CA PRO A 74 0.37 -0.85 -6.60
C PRO A 74 1.41 0.20 -7.01
N GLU A 75 1.20 0.86 -8.15
CA GLU A 75 2.11 1.91 -8.61
C GLU A 75 2.02 3.16 -7.71
N LEU A 76 3.19 3.79 -7.55
CA LEU A 76 3.53 4.78 -6.52
C LEU A 76 3.55 6.22 -7.02
N THR A 77 2.87 6.51 -8.12
CA THR A 77 2.75 7.86 -8.68
C THR A 77 1.66 8.64 -7.95
N GLN A 78 1.81 8.85 -6.64
CA GLN A 78 0.70 9.28 -5.79
C GLN A 78 1.03 10.56 -4.99
N ASN A 79 0.74 11.71 -5.60
CA ASN A 79 0.83 13.02 -4.93
C ASN A 79 -0.47 13.44 -4.23
N SER A 80 -1.50 12.58 -4.15
CA SER A 80 -2.78 12.93 -3.52
C SER A 80 -2.97 12.19 -2.19
N PRO A 81 -3.47 12.85 -1.12
CA PRO A 81 -3.84 12.24 0.15
C PRO A 81 -4.75 11.02 -0.05
N LYS A 82 -5.76 11.15 -0.93
CA LYS A 82 -6.69 10.06 -1.27
C LYS A 82 -5.98 8.83 -1.83
N TRP A 83 -5.02 9.05 -2.73
CA TRP A 83 -4.25 7.96 -3.31
C TRP A 83 -3.38 7.28 -2.26
N VAL A 84 -2.68 8.07 -1.44
CA VAL A 84 -1.84 7.56 -0.36
C VAL A 84 -2.66 6.75 0.66
N ALA A 85 -3.85 7.22 1.04
CA ALA A 85 -4.75 6.48 1.91
C ALA A 85 -5.18 5.14 1.28
N GLN A 86 -5.54 5.13 -0.01
CA GLN A 86 -5.86 3.90 -0.73
C GLN A 86 -4.67 2.94 -0.78
N TRP A 87 -3.46 3.46 -1.00
CA TRP A 87 -2.25 2.65 -0.98
C TRP A 87 -1.99 2.03 0.40
N PHE A 88 -2.21 2.76 1.50
CA PHE A 88 -2.12 2.18 2.84
C PHE A 88 -3.13 1.05 3.06
N ARG A 89 -4.38 1.21 2.61
CA ARG A 89 -5.42 0.16 2.71
C ARG A 89 -5.03 -1.10 1.93
N VAL A 90 -4.52 -0.91 0.71
CA VAL A 90 -3.98 -1.99 -0.13
C VAL A 90 -2.84 -2.72 0.58
N VAL A 91 -1.84 -1.98 1.08
CA VAL A 91 -0.69 -2.56 1.77
C VAL A 91 -1.16 -3.35 2.99
N LYS A 92 -2.06 -2.76 3.79
CA LYS A 92 -2.64 -3.41 4.97
C LYS A 92 -3.28 -4.75 4.61
N ALA A 93 -4.13 -4.77 3.58
CA ALA A 93 -4.81 -6.00 3.14
C ALA A 93 -3.80 -7.07 2.69
N ILE A 94 -2.71 -6.68 2.02
CA ILE A 94 -1.63 -7.61 1.64
C ILE A 94 -0.93 -8.16 2.89
N LEU A 95 -0.53 -7.29 3.84
CA LEU A 95 0.16 -7.73 5.06
C LEU A 95 -0.70 -8.68 5.90
N GLN A 96 -2.00 -8.44 5.99
CA GLN A 96 -2.93 -9.32 6.68
C GLN A 96 -3.00 -10.72 6.05
N ARG A 97 -2.86 -10.83 4.72
CA ARG A 97 -2.77 -12.12 4.03
C ARG A 97 -1.44 -12.83 4.28
N THR A 98 -0.37 -12.07 4.45
CA THR A 98 0.97 -12.61 4.70
C THR A 98 1.20 -13.05 6.14
N ASN A 99 0.51 -12.46 7.13
CA ASN A 99 0.62 -12.84 8.56
C ASN A 99 0.19 -14.31 8.82
N GLN A 100 -0.50 -14.94 7.87
CA GLN A 100 -0.93 -16.34 7.97
C GLN A 100 0.20 -17.34 7.65
N VAL A 101 1.36 -16.87 7.19
CA VAL A 101 2.49 -17.71 6.78
C VAL A 101 3.64 -17.56 7.78
N ALA A 102 4.02 -18.66 8.42
CA ALA A 102 5.10 -18.67 9.41
C ALA A 102 6.47 -18.36 8.79
N GLY A 103 7.33 -17.67 9.55
CA GLY A 103 8.74 -17.43 9.18
C GLY A 103 8.99 -16.26 8.23
N ASN A 104 8.05 -15.33 8.09
CA ASN A 104 8.20 -14.17 7.22
C ASN A 104 8.93 -13.00 7.89
N GLU A 105 9.91 -12.45 7.17
CA GLU A 105 10.62 -11.22 7.53
C GLU A 105 9.68 -10.01 7.58
N LEU A 106 9.85 -9.16 8.59
CA LEU A 106 9.04 -7.96 8.77
C LEU A 106 9.37 -6.91 7.68
N PRO A 107 8.35 -6.24 7.11
CA PRO A 107 8.55 -5.33 5.97
C PRO A 107 8.98 -3.92 6.43
N VAL A 108 10.20 -3.82 6.98
CA VAL A 108 10.71 -2.59 7.62
C VAL A 108 10.82 -1.42 6.65
N HIS A 109 11.34 -1.64 5.44
CA HIS A 109 11.54 -0.58 4.46
C HIS A 109 10.22 -0.12 3.84
N LEU A 110 9.26 -1.04 3.66
CA LEU A 110 7.91 -0.71 3.25
C LEU A 110 7.20 0.16 4.29
N MET A 111 7.37 -0.13 5.58
CA MET A 111 6.79 0.69 6.65
C MET A 111 7.47 2.05 6.76
N LEU A 112 8.80 2.12 6.65
CA LEU A 112 9.52 3.40 6.59
C LEU A 112 9.00 4.27 5.43
N LYS A 113 8.78 3.65 4.27
CA LYS A 113 8.21 4.33 3.10
C LYS A 113 6.80 4.82 3.36
N ALA A 114 5.96 4.04 4.03
CA ALA A 114 4.61 4.44 4.39
C ALA A 114 4.61 5.69 5.27
N HIS A 115 5.49 5.74 6.28
CA HIS A 115 5.69 6.93 7.12
C HIS A 115 6.15 8.14 6.31
N ARG A 116 7.14 7.99 5.42
CA ARG A 116 7.62 9.10 4.57
C ARG A 116 6.54 9.63 3.62
N LEU A 117 5.65 8.77 3.12
CA LEU A 117 4.50 9.21 2.33
C LEU A 117 3.51 10.00 3.18
N ALA A 118 3.21 9.53 4.39
CA ALA A 118 2.34 10.22 5.32
C ALA A 118 2.89 11.60 5.74
N ASP A 119 4.19 11.70 6.04
CA ASP A 119 4.85 12.97 6.36
C ASP A 119 4.80 13.95 5.20
N ARG A 120 5.05 13.50 3.97
CA ARG A 120 4.90 14.34 2.76
C ARG A 120 3.49 14.90 2.62
N ILE A 121 2.48 14.09 2.89
CA ILE A 121 1.08 14.54 2.87
C ILE A 121 0.80 15.51 4.02
N ALA A 122 1.29 15.24 5.24
CA ALA A 122 1.10 16.11 6.39
C ALA A 122 1.71 17.51 6.14
N VAL A 123 2.95 17.57 5.66
CA VAL A 123 3.62 18.82 5.26
C VAL A 123 2.80 19.57 4.22
N ARG A 124 2.30 18.87 3.19
CA ARG A 124 1.49 19.48 2.13
C ARG A 124 0.16 20.05 2.65
N LEU A 125 -0.44 19.37 3.63
CA LEU A 125 -1.69 19.78 4.29
C LEU A 125 -1.46 20.78 5.43
N LYS A 126 -0.21 21.24 5.65
CA LYS A 126 0.18 22.13 6.77
C LYS A 126 -0.21 21.56 8.15
N LYS A 127 -0.22 20.24 8.27
CA LYS A 127 -0.37 19.52 9.55
C LYS A 127 1.01 19.18 10.09
N SER A 128 1.10 18.96 11.40
CA SER A 128 2.33 18.46 12.00
C SER A 128 2.69 17.10 11.40
N PRO A 129 3.98 16.84 11.09
CA PRO A 129 4.47 15.51 10.74
C PRO A 129 4.10 14.49 11.81
N LEU A 130 4.04 13.22 11.41
CA LEU A 130 3.77 12.15 12.36
C LEU A 130 4.95 11.95 13.30
N GLU A 131 4.73 11.21 14.39
CA GLU A 131 5.80 10.80 15.29
C GLU A 131 6.93 10.08 14.54
N ALA A 132 8.14 10.14 15.10
CA ALA A 132 9.32 9.52 14.53
C ALA A 132 9.07 8.03 14.23
N PHE A 133 9.44 7.60 13.02
CA PHE A 133 9.25 6.22 12.59
C PHE A 133 9.94 5.24 13.56
N THR A 134 9.15 4.31 14.08
CA THR A 134 9.64 3.17 14.87
C THR A 134 9.40 1.88 14.06
N PRO A 135 10.46 1.11 13.72
CA PRO A 135 10.31 -0.13 12.99
C PRO A 135 9.32 -1.08 13.67
N PRO A 136 8.43 -1.75 12.91
CA PRO A 136 7.53 -2.74 13.50
C PRO A 136 8.34 -3.91 14.05
N THR A 137 7.96 -4.38 15.24
CA THR A 137 8.55 -5.58 15.86
C THR A 137 7.73 -6.84 15.61
N THR A 138 6.48 -6.69 15.14
CA THR A 138 5.59 -7.79 14.73
C THR A 138 4.77 -7.40 13.50
N TRP A 139 4.14 -8.39 12.86
CA TRP A 139 3.22 -8.18 11.75
C TRP A 139 1.96 -7.44 12.19
N GLU A 140 1.44 -7.72 13.40
CA GLU A 140 0.31 -6.97 13.96
C GLU A 140 0.69 -5.51 14.17
N ALA A 141 1.91 -5.22 14.67
CA ALA A 141 2.38 -3.86 14.84
C ALA A 141 2.47 -3.11 13.50
N ALA A 142 2.92 -3.76 12.43
CA ALA A 142 2.94 -3.16 11.09
C ALA A 142 1.52 -2.82 10.59
N VAL A 143 0.55 -3.72 10.81
CA VAL A 143 -0.86 -3.49 10.45
C VAL A 143 -1.46 -2.33 11.25
N LEU A 144 -1.20 -2.27 12.57
CA LEU A 144 -1.68 -1.18 13.43
C LEU A 144 -1.06 0.17 13.06
N GLN A 145 0.22 0.19 12.70
CA GLN A 145 0.87 1.40 12.18
C GLN A 145 0.16 1.90 10.92
N LEU A 146 -0.16 1.02 9.96
CA LEU A 146 -0.91 1.40 8.75
C LEU A 146 -2.30 1.97 9.09
N ASP A 147 -2.99 1.42 10.10
CA ASP A 147 -4.28 1.97 10.55
C ASP A 147 -4.16 3.40 11.07
N ALA A 148 -3.13 3.69 11.86
CA ALA A 148 -2.84 5.05 12.30
C ALA A 148 -2.54 5.99 11.13
N LEU A 149 -1.79 5.52 10.11
CA LEU A 149 -1.50 6.31 8.90
C LEU A 149 -2.75 6.58 8.06
N ILE A 150 -3.66 5.62 7.94
CA ILE A 150 -4.94 5.79 7.23
C ILE A 150 -5.77 6.87 7.92
N VAL A 151 -5.93 6.81 9.25
CA VAL A 151 -6.66 7.83 10.02
C VAL A 151 -5.98 9.20 9.90
N GLY A 152 -4.66 9.24 10.03
CA GLY A 152 -3.87 10.48 9.94
C GLY A 152 -3.93 11.17 8.57
N SER A 153 -4.15 10.40 7.50
CA SER A 153 -4.25 10.93 6.13
C SER A 153 -5.47 11.85 5.89
N GLY A 154 -6.45 11.84 6.81
CA GLY A 154 -7.60 12.76 6.80
C GLY A 154 -8.78 12.31 5.94
N GLU A 155 -8.78 11.08 5.41
CA GLU A 155 -9.99 10.46 4.85
C GLU A 155 -10.78 9.79 5.97
N GLN A 156 -11.85 10.43 6.43
CA GLN A 156 -12.96 9.68 7.02
C GLN A 156 -13.55 8.78 5.94
N VAL A 157 -13.77 7.52 6.27
CA VAL A 157 -14.45 6.54 5.43
C VAL A 157 -15.85 7.08 5.11
N GLN A 158 -16.01 7.73 3.97
CA GLN A 158 -17.32 7.86 3.33
C GLN A 158 -17.67 6.46 2.84
N GLN A 159 -18.33 5.70 3.71
CA GLN A 159 -19.14 4.56 3.28
C GLN A 159 -20.08 5.08 2.21
N GLN A 160 -19.89 4.62 0.98
CA GLN A 160 -20.84 4.81 -0.10
C GLN A 160 -22.19 4.26 0.40
N PRO A 161 -23.27 5.07 0.49
CA PRO A 161 -24.57 4.50 0.80
C PRO A 161 -24.93 3.55 -0.34
N SER A 162 -25.19 2.28 0.00
CA SER A 162 -25.78 1.31 -0.89
C SER A 162 -26.99 1.93 -1.60
N PRO A 163 -27.19 1.71 -2.91
CA PRO A 163 -28.36 2.22 -3.57
C PRO A 163 -29.58 1.58 -2.93
N VAL A 164 -30.38 2.42 -2.26
CA VAL A 164 -31.68 2.03 -1.72
C VAL A 164 -32.50 1.49 -2.88
N GLU A 165 -32.80 0.21 -2.74
CA GLU A 165 -33.80 -0.57 -3.45
C GLU A 165 -34.99 0.32 -3.80
N ALA A 166 -35.16 0.58 -5.10
CA ALA A 166 -36.30 1.33 -5.61
C ALA A 166 -37.55 0.48 -5.41
N THR A 167 -38.28 0.75 -4.33
CA THR A 167 -39.62 0.25 -4.07
C THR A 167 -40.50 0.52 -5.29
N GLN A 168 -40.86 -0.54 -6.01
CA GLN A 168 -41.89 -0.49 -7.05
C GLN A 168 -43.23 -0.09 -6.41
N PRO A 169 -43.95 0.91 -6.94
CA PRO A 169 -45.31 1.16 -6.49
C PRO A 169 -46.26 0.10 -7.04
N ASP A 170 -47.03 -0.41 -6.08
CA ASP A 170 -48.02 -1.45 -6.13
C ASP A 170 -49.15 -1.19 -7.15
N ALA A 171 -49.64 -2.27 -7.73
CA ALA A 171 -50.69 -2.30 -8.73
C ALA A 171 -52.04 -1.93 -8.11
N THR A 172 -52.59 -0.77 -8.47
CA THR A 172 -54.02 -0.51 -8.22
C THR A 172 -54.85 -1.05 -9.37
N VAL A 173 -55.36 -2.26 -9.15
CA VAL A 173 -56.54 -2.83 -9.79
C VAL A 173 -57.71 -1.85 -9.63
N ARG A 174 -58.33 -1.43 -10.74
CA ARG A 174 -59.68 -0.85 -10.73
C ARG A 174 -60.55 -1.55 -11.76
N THR A 175 -61.36 -2.45 -11.21
CA THR A 175 -62.50 -3.11 -11.86
C THR A 175 -63.75 -2.24 -11.69
N ALA A 176 -64.54 -2.16 -12.76
CA ALA A 176 -65.99 -1.85 -12.85
C ALA A 176 -66.52 -0.51 -12.30
N ALA A 177 -67.12 0.31 -13.18
CA ALA A 177 -68.54 0.24 -13.54
C ALA A 177 -68.78 0.96 -14.87
#